data_AF-A0A920JEK6-F1
#
_entry.id   AF-A0A920JEK6-F1
#
_cell.length_a   1.000
_cell.length_b   1.000
_cell.length_c   1.000
_cell.angle_alpha   90.00
_cell.angle_beta   90.00
_cell.angle_gamma   90.00
#
_symmetry.space_group_name_H-M   'P 1'
#
loop_
_entity.id
_entity.type
_entity.pdbx_description
1 polymer ?
#
loop_
_entity_poly.entity_id
_entity_poly.type
_entity_poly.pdbx_seq_one_letter_code
_entity_poly.pdbx_strand_id
1 'polypeptide(L)' 'MASAKANAPILPVGIGGSERSMPKGSYIPKPRKIVIIYGDPIPAPQPKEGAKRVSRSELREHSRNSIRPSGTL' A
#
# COMPACT_ATOMS: atom_id res chain seq x y z
N MET A 1 5.77 4.97 -10.06
CA MET A 1 4.70 4.19 -10.71
C MET A 1 5.31 2.98 -11.39
N ALA A 2 5.28 1.83 -10.73
CA ALA A 2 5.60 0.55 -11.37
C ALA A 2 4.31 -0.16 -11.77
N SER A 3 3.39 -0.35 -10.82
CA SER A 3 2.10 -1.04 -11.04
C SER A 3 1.25 -0.49 -12.20
N ALA A 4 1.00 0.83 -12.25
CA ALA A 4 0.20 1.42 -13.33
C ALA A 4 0.84 1.35 -14.73
N LYS A 5 2.16 1.20 -14.81
CA LYS A 5 2.87 1.02 -16.10
C LYS A 5 2.91 -0.44 -16.51
N ALA A 6 3.01 -1.33 -15.54
CA ALA A 6 3.14 -2.77 -15.73
C ALA A 6 1.79 -3.52 -15.69
N ASN A 7 0.67 -2.81 -15.48
CA ASN A 7 -0.65 -3.40 -15.21
C ASN A 7 -0.62 -4.47 -14.10
N ALA A 8 0.29 -4.31 -13.13
CA ALA A 8 0.46 -5.29 -12.05
C ALA A 8 -0.48 -4.98 -10.88
N PRO A 9 -1.20 -5.97 -10.34
CA PRO A 9 -2.04 -5.79 -9.17
C PRO A 9 -1.21 -5.37 -7.94
N ILE A 10 -1.84 -4.61 -7.04
CA ILE A 10 -1.22 -4.10 -5.81
C ILE A 10 -1.70 -4.97 -4.64
N LEU A 11 -0.78 -5.58 -3.90
CA LEU A 11 -1.11 -6.36 -2.70
C LEU A 11 -0.95 -5.48 -1.44
N PRO A 12 -2.02 -5.17 -0.70
CA PRO A 12 -1.93 -4.48 0.59
C PRO A 12 -1.26 -5.35 1.63
N VAL A 13 -0.31 -4.77 2.39
CA VAL A 13 0.35 -5.45 3.50
C VAL A 13 0.34 -4.55 4.73
N GLY A 14 -0.25 -5.05 5.82
CA GLY A 14 -0.16 -4.45 7.15
C GLY A 14 0.98 -5.10 7.95
N ILE A 15 1.84 -4.28 8.55
CA ILE A 15 2.96 -4.76 9.39
C ILE A 15 2.76 -4.24 10.81
N GLY A 16 2.46 -5.14 11.75
CA GLY A 16 2.30 -4.85 13.16
C GLY A 16 3.52 -5.25 13.98
N GLY A 17 3.94 -4.40 14.92
CA GLY A 17 5.01 -4.70 15.87
C GLY A 17 6.44 -4.40 15.39
N SER A 18 6.63 -4.05 14.11
CA SER A 18 7.94 -3.67 13.56
C SER A 18 8.52 -2.41 14.23
N GLU A 19 7.68 -1.40 14.50
CA GLU A 19 8.09 -0.17 15.19
C GLU A 19 8.71 -0.42 16.58
N ARG A 20 8.18 -1.41 17.31
CA ARG A 20 8.70 -1.80 18.63
C ARG A 20 9.92 -2.70 18.55
N SER A 21 10.08 -3.41 17.43
CA SER A 21 11.26 -4.25 17.15
C SER A 21 12.48 -3.37 16.83
N MET A 22 12.29 -2.35 15.98
CA MET A 22 13.34 -1.44 15.55
C MET A 22 12.79 -0.03 15.36
N PRO A 23 12.76 0.80 16.43
CA PRO A 23 12.33 2.18 16.34
C PRO A 23 13.33 3.01 15.54
N LYS A 24 12.88 4.13 14.97
CA LYS A 24 13.76 5.06 14.25
C LYS A 24 14.93 5.48 15.15
N GLY A 25 16.15 5.43 14.61
CA GLY A 25 17.38 5.73 15.34
C GLY A 25 17.99 4.55 16.10
N SER A 26 17.33 3.38 16.13
CA SER A 26 17.95 2.15 16.62
C SER A 26 18.75 1.46 15.52
N TYR A 27 19.96 1.04 15.83
CA TYR A 27 20.82 0.30 14.90
C TYR A 27 20.64 -1.22 14.99
N ILE A 28 20.13 -1.74 16.11
CA ILE A 28 20.02 -3.18 16.37
C ILE A 28 18.55 -3.53 16.66
N PRO A 29 17.91 -4.38 15.83
CA PRO A 29 16.55 -4.83 16.06
C PRO A 29 16.47 -5.75 17.28
N LYS A 30 15.41 -5.58 18.09
CA LYS A 30 15.12 -6.45 19.24
C LYS A 30 14.18 -7.58 18.80
N PRO A 31 14.49 -8.86 19.08
CA PRO A 31 13.59 -9.96 18.75
C PRO A 31 12.24 -9.78 19.42
N ARG A 32 11.20 -9.51 18.62
CA ARG A 32 9.82 -9.36 19.06
C ARG A 32 8.89 -10.01 18.04
N LYS A 33 7.71 -10.41 18.49
CA LYS A 33 6.66 -10.91 17.60
C LYS A 33 6.24 -9.79 16.64
N ILE A 34 6.33 -10.08 15.34
CA ILE A 34 5.86 -9.23 14.25
C ILE A 34 4.70 -9.96 13.59
N VAL A 35 3.64 -9.23 13.28
CA VAL A 35 2.45 -9.76 12.59
C VAL A 35 2.38 -9.11 11.22
N ILE A 36 2.21 -9.92 10.19
CA ILE A 36 2.02 -9.47 8.80
C ILE A 36 0.63 -9.90 8.38
N ILE A 37 -0.15 -8.95 7.86
CA ILE A 37 -1.50 -9.18 7.35
C ILE A 37 -1.50 -8.84 5.87
N TYR A 38 -1.94 -9.78 5.05
CA TYR A 38 -2.13 -9.59 3.62
C TYR A 38 -3.61 -9.29 3.37
N GLY A 39 -3.89 -8.20 2.66
CA GLY A 39 -5.23 -7.89 2.17
C GLY A 39 -5.45 -8.45 0.76
N ASP A 40 -6.65 -8.23 0.23
CA ASP A 40 -6.98 -8.66 -1.13
C ASP A 40 -6.23 -7.82 -2.18
N PRO A 41 -5.82 -8.44 -3.31
CA PRO A 41 -5.19 -7.72 -4.40
C PRO A 41 -6.10 -6.62 -4.97
N ILE A 42 -5.59 -5.39 -5.02
CA ILE A 42 -6.25 -4.25 -5.65
C ILE A 42 -5.82 -4.19 -7.12
N PRO A 43 -6.75 -4.06 -8.08
CA PRO A 43 -6.40 -3.92 -9.49
C PRO A 43 -5.57 -2.65 -9.75
N ALA A 44 -4.70 -2.73 -10.75
CA ALA A 44 -3.86 -1.60 -11.14
C ALA A 44 -4.73 -0.41 -11.59
N PRO A 45 -4.40 0.82 -11.19
CA PRO A 45 -5.13 2.00 -11.64
C PRO A 45 -4.98 2.16 -13.16
N GLN A 46 -6.11 2.34 -13.85
CA GLN A 46 -6.17 2.55 -15.29
C GLN A 46 -6.31 4.03 -15.64
N PRO A 47 -5.75 4.49 -16.78
CA PRO A 47 -5.96 5.85 -17.26
C PRO A 47 -7.45 6.12 -17.54
N LYS A 48 -7.91 7.34 -17.31
CA LYS A 48 -9.23 7.78 -17.77
C LYS A 48 -9.28 7.82 -19.30
N GLU A 49 -10.49 7.73 -19.84
CA GLU A 49 -10.74 7.77 -21.28
C GLU A 49 -10.16 9.05 -21.89
N GLY A 50 -9.36 8.91 -22.95
CA GLY A 50 -8.61 10.01 -23.59
C GLY A 50 -7.24 10.35 -22.97
N ALA A 51 -6.86 9.75 -21.83
CA ALA A 51 -5.56 9.99 -21.20
C ALA A 51 -4.57 8.84 -21.45
N LYS A 52 -3.34 9.19 -21.85
CA LYS A 52 -2.26 8.20 -22.09
C LYS A 52 -1.64 7.64 -20.80
N ARG A 53 -1.81 8.32 -19.67
CA ARG A 53 -1.18 7.97 -18.37
C ARG A 53 -2.10 8.38 -17.22
N VAL A 54 -2.11 7.57 -16.15
CA VAL A 54 -2.71 7.97 -14.87
C VAL A 54 -1.87 9.08 -14.24
N SER A 55 -2.50 10.17 -13.84
CA SER A 55 -1.83 11.28 -13.17
C SER A 55 -1.39 10.92 -11.73
N ARG A 56 -0.45 11.69 -11.17
CA ARG A 56 0.03 11.47 -9.79
C ARG A 56 -1.07 11.68 -8.74
N SER A 57 -2.00 12.60 -8.98
CA SER A 57 -3.16 12.83 -8.11
C SER A 57 -4.09 11.62 -8.10
N GLU A 58 -4.44 11.09 -9.27
CA GLU A 58 -5.33 9.93 -9.42
C GLU A 58 -4.76 8.67 -8.78
N LEU A 59 -3.45 8.42 -8.91
CA LEU A 59 -2.79 7.32 -8.18
C LEU A 59 -2.94 7.42 -6.68
N ARG A 60 -2.73 8.63 -6.15
CA ARG A 60 -2.72 8.88 -4.72
C ARG A 60 -4.12 8.71 -4.16
N GLU A 61 -5.13 9.03 -4.96
CA GLU A 61 -6.54 8.80 -4.66
C GLU A 61 -6.92 7.32 -4.74
N HIS A 62 -6.55 6.62 -5.83
CA HIS A 62 -6.78 5.18 -5.98
C HIS A 62 -6.19 4.38 -4.83
N SER A 63 -4.96 4.72 -4.43
CA SER A 63 -4.30 4.10 -3.27
C SER A 63 -4.99 4.42 -1.95
N ARG A 64 -5.44 5.67 -1.73
CA ARG A 64 -6.13 6.04 -0.48
C ARG A 64 -7.47 5.34 -0.33
N ASN A 65 -8.25 5.27 -1.40
CA ASN A 65 -9.60 4.72 -1.37
C ASN A 65 -9.59 3.18 -1.30
N SER A 66 -8.57 2.54 -1.88
CA SER A 66 -8.49 1.08 -1.92
C SER A 66 -7.86 0.46 -0.66
N ILE A 67 -7.08 1.23 0.11
CA ILE A 67 -6.39 0.75 1.33
C ILE A 67 -7.19 1.07 2.60
N ARG A 68 -8.01 2.13 2.61
CA ARG A 68 -8.89 2.43 3.75
C ARG A 68 -10.18 1.62 3.63
N PRO A 69 -10.52 0.75 4.61
CA PRO A 69 -11.88 0.21 4.70
C PRO A 69 -12.85 1.38 4.94
N SER A 70 -13.86 1.51 4.08
CA SER A 70 -14.98 2.41 4.30
C SER A 70 -15.91 1.79 5.36
N GLY A 71 -15.99 2.40 6.54
CA GLY A 71 -16.83 1.97 7.68
C GLY A 71 -15.96 1.61 8.88
N THR A 72 -15.93 2.40 9.96
CA THR A 72 -16.97 2.50 11.00
C THR A 72 -17.47 1.12 11.44
N LEU A 73 -16.85 0.61 12.51
CA LEU A 73 -17.53 0.09 13.69
C LEU A 73 -16.89 0.77 14.91
#